data_AF-A0A9Q9B6W9-F1
#
_entry.id   AF-A0A9Q9B6W9-F1
#
_cell.length_a   1.000
_cell.length_b   1.000
_cell.length_c   1.000
_cell.angle_alpha   90.00
_cell.angle_beta   90.00
_cell.angle_gamma   90.00
#
_symmetry.space_group_name_H-M   'P 1'
#
loop_
_entity.id
_entity.type
_entity.pdbx_description
1 polymer ?
#
loop_
_entity_poly.entity_id
_entity_poly.type
_entity_poly.pdbx_seq_one_letter_code
_entity_poly.pdbx_strand_id
1 'polypeptide(L)'
;MVLFALFFIIAGQISLVLLGGTFLLYFFAFIYGLGYGSLFKMFYVAIGSFENEEERSIGFSIVGLISYIGVGIAPVFLIPFNTGWKMLFTGNSIYSISALVLFLFLGRSAMGLTKH
;
A
#
# COMPACT_ATOMS: atom_id res chain seq x y z
N MET A 1 11.80 -1.55 5.54
CA MET A 1 10.42 -1.67 6.08
C MET A 1 9.35 -1.65 4.97
N VAL A 2 9.37 -0.72 4.00
CA VAL A 2 8.41 -0.67 2.87
C VAL A 2 8.26 -2.00 2.14
N LEU A 3 9.37 -2.68 1.84
CA LEU A 3 9.36 -3.96 1.12
C LEU A 3 8.61 -5.07 1.89
N PHE A 4 8.78 -5.14 3.21
CA PHE A 4 8.07 -6.09 4.07
C PHE A 4 6.58 -5.77 4.16
N ALA A 5 6.24 -4.47 4.25
CA ALA A 5 4.84 -4.02 4.25
C ALA A 5 4.14 -4.40 2.94
N LEU A 6 4.77 -4.15 1.79
CA LEU A 6 4.27 -4.54 0.47
C LEU A 6 4.17 -6.05 0.32
N PHE A 7 5.14 -6.81 0.83
CA PHE A 7 5.07 -8.26 0.86
C PHE A 7 3.86 -8.78 1.64
N PHE A 8 3.59 -8.26 2.83
CA PHE A 8 2.42 -8.67 3.63
C PHE A 8 1.09 -8.30 2.96
N ILE A 9 1.02 -7.13 2.31
CA ILE A 9 -0.15 -6.71 1.53
C ILE A 9 -0.43 -7.72 0.41
N ILE A 10 0.60 -8.04 -0.39
CA ILE A 10 0.48 -8.97 -1.52
C ILE A 10 0.16 -10.39 -1.04
N ALA A 11 0.85 -10.86 0.01
CA ALA A 11 0.62 -12.18 0.59
C ALA A 11 -0.82 -12.31 1.14
N GLY A 12 -1.33 -11.27 1.80
CA GLY A 12 -2.72 -11.20 2.24
C GLY A 12 -3.71 -11.27 1.08
N GLN A 13 -3.52 -10.45 0.05
CA GLN A 13 -4.39 -10.44 -1.14
C GLN A 13 -4.39 -11.78 -1.89
N ILE A 14 -3.22 -12.35 -2.17
CA ILE A 14 -3.10 -13.64 -2.88
C ILE A 14 -3.76 -14.76 -2.06
N SER A 15 -3.55 -14.76 -0.75
CA SER A 15 -4.16 -15.77 0.12
C SER A 15 -5.69 -15.65 0.17
N LEU A 16 -6.23 -14.42 0.12
CA LEU A 16 -7.67 -14.18 -0.01
C LEU A 16 -8.22 -14.67 -1.36
N VAL A 17 -7.43 -14.63 -2.44
CA VAL A 17 -7.85 -15.19 -3.74
C VAL A 17 -7.86 -16.73 -3.72
N LEU A 18 -6.82 -17.34 -3.15
CA LEU A 18 -6.58 -18.78 -3.23
C LEU A 18 -7.36 -19.60 -2.19
N LEU A 19 -7.70 -19.01 -1.04
CA LEU A 19 -8.27 -19.74 0.10
C LEU A 19 -9.72 -19.32 0.35
N GLY A 20 -10.61 -20.30 0.49
CA GLY A 20 -12.06 -20.08 0.62
C GLY A 20 -12.62 -20.20 2.04
N GLY A 21 -11.79 -20.48 3.04
CA GLY A 21 -12.24 -20.68 4.43
C GLY A 21 -12.41 -19.37 5.19
N THR A 22 -13.53 -19.20 5.89
CA THR A 22 -13.87 -17.98 6.66
C THR A 22 -12.78 -17.59 7.68
N PHE A 23 -12.22 -18.56 8.42
CA PHE A 23 -11.13 -18.31 9.36
C PHE A 23 -9.86 -17.80 8.66
N LEU A 24 -9.50 -18.43 7.54
CA LEU A 24 -8.35 -18.03 6.74
C LEU A 24 -8.55 -16.62 6.18
N LEU A 25 -9.77 -16.29 5.75
CA LEU A 25 -10.12 -14.96 5.26
C LEU A 25 -9.86 -13.88 6.32
N TYR A 26 -10.33 -14.08 7.56
CA TYR A 26 -10.07 -13.13 8.65
C TYR A 26 -8.59 -13.02 9.00
N PHE A 27 -7.88 -14.14 9.04
CA PHE A 27 -6.44 -14.15 9.30
C PHE A 27 -5.66 -13.37 8.23
N PHE A 28 -5.94 -13.59 6.95
CA PHE A 28 -5.25 -12.87 5.87
C PHE A 28 -5.68 -11.42 5.73
N ALA A 29 -6.93 -11.08 6.09
CA ALA A 29 -7.35 -9.68 6.24
C ALA A 29 -6.56 -8.97 7.34
N PHE A 30 -6.26 -9.65 8.45
CA PHE A 30 -5.41 -9.12 9.51
C PHE A 30 -3.95 -8.90 9.02
N ILE A 31 -3.35 -9.89 8.34
CA ILE A 31 -2.01 -9.75 7.75
C ILE A 31 -1.95 -8.60 6.75
N TYR A 32 -2.96 -8.47 5.88
CA TYR A 32 -3.10 -7.35 4.97
C TYR A 32 -3.14 -6.01 5.73
N GLY A 33 -3.94 -5.92 6.80
CA GLY A 33 -4.05 -4.74 7.65
C GLY A 33 -2.72 -4.35 8.31
N LEU A 34 -1.94 -5.32 8.78
CA LEU A 34 -0.60 -5.08 9.33
C LEU A 34 0.35 -4.50 8.29
N GLY A 35 0.34 -5.05 7.06
CA GLY A 35 1.14 -4.53 5.96
C GLY A 35 0.76 -3.08 5.61
N TYR A 36 -0.54 -2.83 5.43
CA TYR A 36 -1.07 -1.50 5.12
C TYR A 36 -0.76 -0.47 6.22
N GLY A 37 -1.05 -0.79 7.48
CA GLY A 37 -0.78 0.10 8.61
C GLY A 37 0.71 0.39 8.79
N SER A 38 1.57 -0.61 8.58
CA SER A 38 3.02 -0.42 8.62
C SER A 38 3.51 0.52 7.52
N LEU A 39 2.94 0.40 6.31
CA LEU A 39 3.27 1.28 5.17
C LEU A 39 2.90 2.74 5.49
N PHE A 40 1.68 2.95 5.96
CA PHE A 40 1.18 4.29 6.32
C PHE A 40 2.01 4.92 7.44
N LYS A 41 2.31 4.16 8.50
CA LYS A 41 3.10 4.65 9.64
C LYS A 41 4.44 5.24 9.21
N MET A 42 5.12 4.66 8.21
CA MET A 42 6.41 5.20 7.75
C MET A 42 6.30 6.62 7.20
N PHE A 43 5.28 6.91 6.40
CA PHE A 43 5.06 8.25 5.85
C PHE A 43 4.77 9.25 6.97
N TYR A 44 3.91 8.89 7.92
CA TYR A 44 3.57 9.77 9.04
C TYR A 44 4.75 10.04 9.97
N VAL A 45 5.59 9.03 10.24
CA VAL A 45 6.81 9.20 11.05
C VAL A 45 7.82 10.09 10.33
N ALA A 46 8.04 9.89 9.03
CA ALA A 46 8.98 10.70 8.25
C ALA A 46 8.56 12.18 8.17
N ILE A 47 7.27 12.44 7.98
CA ILE A 47 6.74 13.82 8.01
C ILE A 47 6.79 14.40 9.42
N GLY A 48 6.48 13.57 10.43
CA GLY A 48 6.51 13.97 11.84
C GLY A 48 7.89 14.41 12.33
N SER A 49 8.97 13.98 11.68
CA SER A 49 10.34 14.40 11.99
C SER A 49 10.76 15.76 11.40
N PHE A 50 9.90 16.42 10.63
CA PHE A 50 10.20 17.78 10.14
C PHE A 50 10.17 18.78 11.30
N GLU A 51 11.23 19.58 11.40
CA GLU A 51 11.38 20.60 12.46
C GLU A 51 10.45 21.79 12.20
N ASN A 52 10.23 22.15 10.94
CA ASN A 52 9.34 23.23 10.54
C ASN A 52 7.88 22.76 10.55
N GLU A 53 7.02 23.48 11.29
CA GLU A 53 5.61 23.17 11.42
C GLU A 53 4.83 23.33 10.11
N GLU A 54 5.19 24.31 9.29
CA GLU A 54 4.59 24.55 7.97
C GLU A 54 4.90 23.37 7.02
N GLU A 55 6.16 22.96 6.93
CA GLU A 55 6.58 21.81 6.12
C GLU A 55 5.90 20.52 6.57
N ARG A 56 5.77 20.32 7.89
CA ARG A 56 5.08 19.17 8.46
C ARG A 56 3.59 19.17 8.11
N SER A 57 2.92 20.32 8.21
CA SER A 57 1.51 20.49 7.84
C SER A 57 1.26 20.21 6.36
N ILE A 58 2.12 20.75 5.49
CA ILE A 58 2.11 20.49 4.04
C ILE A 58 2.33 18.99 3.77
N GLY A 59 3.31 18.38 4.44
CA GLY A 59 3.61 16.94 4.29
C GLY A 59 2.40 16.06 4.62
N PHE A 60 1.73 16.29 5.75
CA PHE A 60 0.53 15.54 6.11
C PHE A 60 -0.62 15.78 5.12
N SER A 61 -0.78 17.01 4.63
CA SER A 61 -1.78 17.36 3.62
C SER A 61 -1.54 16.61 2.31
N ILE A 62 -0.28 16.52 1.85
CA ILE A 62 0.10 15.78 0.63
C ILE A 62 -0.19 14.28 0.79
N VAL A 63 0.21 13.66 1.91
CA VAL A 63 -0.06 12.24 2.15
C VAL A 63 -1.57 11.96 2.23
N GLY A 64 -2.33 12.84 2.88
CA GLY A 64 -3.78 12.76 2.90
C GLY A 64 -4.37 12.85 1.48
N LEU A 65 -3.93 13.83 0.68
CA LEU A 65 -4.38 14.05 -0.69
C LEU A 65 -4.13 12.81 -1.58
N ILE A 66 -2.91 12.28 -1.58
CA ILE A 66 -2.56 11.09 -2.37
C ILE A 66 -3.43 9.89 -1.96
N SER A 67 -3.71 9.74 -0.68
CA SER A 67 -4.54 8.66 -0.15
C SER A 67 -5.99 8.77 -0.64
N TYR A 68 -6.58 9.97 -0.60
CA TYR A 68 -7.93 10.20 -1.12
C TYR A 68 -8.03 10.06 -2.63
N ILE A 69 -7.01 10.53 -3.38
CA ILE A 69 -6.93 10.31 -4.82
C ILE A 69 -6.92 8.81 -5.11
N GLY A 70 -6.06 8.04 -4.43
CA GLY A 70 -5.99 6.59 -4.58
C GLY A 70 -7.33 5.90 -4.32
N VAL A 71 -8.00 6.24 -3.21
CA VAL A 71 -9.32 5.70 -2.87
C VAL A 71 -10.39 6.10 -3.90
N GLY A 72 -10.36 7.34 -4.38
CA GLY A 72 -11.34 7.85 -5.34
C GLY A 72 -11.21 7.23 -6.73
N ILE A 73 -9.98 6.97 -7.20
CA ILE A 73 -9.73 6.38 -8.51
C ILE A 73 -9.78 4.85 -8.50
N ALA A 74 -9.51 4.21 -7.36
CA ALA A 74 -9.44 2.74 -7.26
C ALA A 74 -10.68 2.03 -7.82
N PRO A 75 -11.93 2.47 -7.55
CA PRO A 75 -13.12 1.87 -8.15
C PRO A 75 -13.09 1.87 -9.67
N VAL A 76 -12.65 2.96 -10.31
CA VAL A 76 -12.59 3.08 -11.78
C VAL A 76 -11.73 1.98 -12.38
N PHE A 77 -10.58 1.71 -11.75
CA PHE A 77 -9.67 0.68 -12.22
C PHE A 77 -10.08 -0.75 -11.80
N LEU A 78 -10.86 -0.90 -10.72
CA LEU A 78 -11.39 -2.18 -10.26
C LEU A 78 -12.70 -2.59 -10.93
N ILE A 79 -13.40 -1.70 -11.66
CA ILE A 79 -14.63 -2.02 -12.41
C ILE A 79 -14.49 -3.29 -13.28
N PRO A 80 -13.42 -3.48 -14.09
CA PRO A 80 -13.23 -4.68 -14.89
C PRO A 80 -13.14 -5.99 -14.07
N PHE A 81 -12.84 -5.87 -12.78
CA PHE A 81 -12.68 -6.97 -11.84
C PHE A 81 -13.90 -7.16 -10.92
N ASN A 82 -14.99 -6.42 -11.13
CA ASN A 82 -16.17 -6.44 -10.27
C ASN A 82 -17.14 -7.60 -10.58
N THR A 83 -16.61 -8.81 -10.78
CA THR A 83 -17.39 -10.03 -11.05
C THR A 83 -17.49 -10.94 -9.82
N GLY A 84 -16.78 -10.59 -8.73
CA GLY A 84 -16.80 -11.31 -7.46
C GLY A 84 -15.61 -10.94 -6.60
N TRP A 85 -15.69 -11.26 -5.30
CA TRP A 85 -14.66 -10.89 -4.30
C TRP A 85 -13.26 -11.37 -4.69
N LYS A 86 -13.11 -12.60 -5.20
CA LYS A 86 -11.82 -13.13 -5.69
C LYS A 86 -11.26 -12.31 -6.84
N MET A 87 -12.09 -11.92 -7.80
CA MET A 87 -11.68 -11.15 -8.95
C MET A 87 -11.24 -9.74 -8.53
N LEU A 88 -11.94 -9.12 -7.57
CA LEU A 88 -11.56 -7.84 -6.96
C LEU A 88 -10.18 -7.91 -6.26
N PHE A 89 -9.91 -8.97 -5.49
CA PHE A 89 -8.59 -9.15 -4.87
C PHE A 89 -7.48 -9.44 -5.88
N THR A 90 -7.78 -10.12 -6.98
CA THR A 90 -6.86 -10.29 -8.11
C THR A 90 -6.51 -8.94 -8.75
N GLY A 91 -7.51 -8.11 -9.05
CA GLY A 91 -7.31 -6.75 -9.53
C GLY A 91 -6.48 -5.92 -8.55
N ASN A 92 -6.79 -5.99 -7.25
CA ASN A 92 -6.05 -5.28 -6.20
C ASN A 92 -4.58 -5.72 -6.09
N SER A 93 -4.32 -7.01 -6.33
CA SER A 93 -2.96 -7.56 -6.35
C SER A 93 -2.11 -6.97 -7.48
N ILE A 94 -2.71 -6.70 -8.64
CA ILE A 94 -2.00 -6.08 -9.78
C ILE A 94 -1.45 -4.70 -9.40
N TYR A 95 -2.23 -3.86 -8.71
CA TYR A 95 -1.74 -2.56 -8.25
C TYR A 95 -0.64 -2.69 -7.21
N SER A 96 -0.79 -3.61 -6.26
CA SER A 96 0.17 -3.79 -5.16
C SER A 96 1.50 -4.35 -5.67
N ILE A 97 1.47 -5.25 -6.65
CA ILE A 97 2.64 -5.74 -7.39
C ILE A 97 3.27 -4.61 -8.21
N SER A 98 2.46 -3.79 -8.89
CA SER A 98 2.98 -2.65 -9.65
C SER A 98 3.69 -1.64 -8.74
N ALA A 99 3.13 -1.36 -7.56
CA ALA A 99 3.76 -0.52 -6.54
C ALA A 99 5.07 -1.13 -6.03
N LEU A 100 5.13 -2.45 -5.81
CA LEU A 100 6.37 -3.15 -5.46
C LEU A 100 7.43 -3.03 -6.55
N VAL A 101 7.05 -3.24 -7.81
CA VAL A 101 7.94 -3.10 -8.97
C VAL A 101 8.49 -1.68 -9.02
N LEU A 102 7.63 -0.66 -8.97
CA LEU A 102 8.04 0.75 -8.94
C LEU A 102 8.98 1.03 -7.77
N PHE A 103 8.70 0.51 -6.58
CA PHE A 103 9.56 0.67 -5.42
C PHE A 103 10.94 0.01 -5.61
N LEU A 104 11.02 -1.17 -6.22
CA LEU A 104 12.28 -1.86 -6.49
C LEU A 104 13.16 -1.09 -7.48
N PHE A 105 12.56 -0.49 -8.51
CA PHE A 105 13.27 0.26 -9.55
C PHE A 105 13.61 1.70 -9.12
N LEU A 106 12.62 2.45 -8.62
CA LEU A 106 12.76 3.87 -8.26
C LEU A 106 13.27 4.08 -6.84
N GLY A 107 12.89 3.20 -5.91
CA GLY A 107 13.35 3.27 -4.52
C GLY A 107 14.87 3.05 -4.41
N ARG A 108 15.47 2.29 -5.34
CA ARG A 108 16.93 2.20 -5.45
C ARG A 108 17.60 3.50 -5.88
N SER A 109 17.00 4.29 -6.78
CA SER A 109 17.52 5.62 -7.14
C SER A 109 17.39 6.62 -5.99
N ALA A 110 16.27 6.60 -5.26
CA ALA A 110 16.06 7.51 -4.12
C ALA A 110 16.97 7.19 -2.91
N MET A 111 17.20 5.90 -2.59
CA MET A 111 18.12 5.48 -1.54
C MET A 111 19.60 5.47 -1.97
N GLY A 112 19.88 5.55 -3.28
CA GLY A 112 21.24 5.71 -3.82
C GLY A 112 21.77 7.15 -3.75
N LEU A 113 20.88 8.14 -3.61
CA LEU A 113 21.22 9.57 -3.50
C LEU A 113 21.52 10.04 -2.07
N THR A 114 21.45 9.16 -1.07
CA THR A 114 21.88 9.44 0.33
C THR A 114 23.33 9.03 0.60
N LYS A 115 24.14 8.87 -0.45
CA LYS A 115 25.60 8.79 -0.35
C LYS A 115 26.24 9.97 -1.07
N HIS A 116 26.07 11.18 -0.56
CA HIS A 116 27.05 12.27 -0.68
C HIS A 116 26.81 13.29 0.42
#